data_AF-A0A1X2IK08-F1
#
_entry.id   AF-A0A1X2IK08-F1
#
_cell.length_a   1.000
_cell.length_b   1.000
_cell.length_c   1.000
_cell.angle_alpha   90.00
_cell.angle_beta   90.00
_cell.angle_gamma   90.00
#
_symmetry.space_group_name_H-M   'P 1'
#
loop_
_entity.id
_entity.type
_entity.pdbx_description
1 polymer ?
#
loop_
_entity_poly.entity_id
_entity_poly.type
_entity_poly.pdbx_seq_one_letter_code
_entity_poly.pdbx_strand_id
1 'polypeptide(L)'
;MIFSKFLVNDLKEIEPTLPQLDGVVTVENCFYYMSLLEQFTELLKKFENHLDAFHARAELRYEAWVRTSSRRANLIIVPPIDVAYMIHAHLLSPHRYYEDYQRLKNSSPSVSLPLKELHRMRIQNGNPDSLSSSHWKFCSSAPLVEPYKLEIKHLEADFQLPYGCINCKNPLIMTW
;
A
#
# COMPACT_ATOMS: atom_id res chain seq x y z
N MET A 1 2.33 12.40 18.72
CA MET A 1 1.28 11.51 19.22
C MET A 1 1.54 10.14 18.61
N ILE A 2 1.34 9.04 19.33
CA ILE A 2 1.52 7.68 18.77
C ILE A 2 0.16 6.99 18.92
N PHE A 3 -0.58 6.85 17.82
CA PHE A 3 -1.93 6.26 17.83
C PHE A 3 -1.95 4.78 18.26
N SER A 4 -0.80 4.09 18.37
CA SER A 4 -0.75 2.73 18.91
C SER A 4 -1.17 2.61 20.39
N LYS A 5 -1.26 3.74 21.11
CA LYS A 5 -1.71 3.79 22.51
C LYS A 5 -3.15 4.25 22.71
N PHE A 6 -3.84 4.62 21.63
CA PHE A 6 -5.18 5.20 21.66
C PHE A 6 -6.14 4.16 21.08
N LEU A 7 -7.28 3.89 21.73
CA LEU A 7 -8.25 2.91 21.26
C LEU A 7 -9.42 3.61 20.59
N VAL A 8 -9.97 3.03 19.53
CA VAL A 8 -11.21 3.54 18.88
C VAL A 8 -12.34 3.70 19.91
N ASN A 9 -12.39 2.80 20.90
CA ASN A 9 -13.38 2.83 21.97
C ASN A 9 -13.32 4.10 22.83
N ASP A 10 -12.17 4.78 22.90
CA ASP A 10 -11.98 6.00 23.69
C ASP A 10 -12.77 7.18 23.12
N LEU A 11 -13.29 7.08 21.88
CA LEU A 11 -14.03 8.12 21.18
C LEU A 11 -15.54 7.86 21.10
N LYS A 12 -16.03 6.73 21.64
CA LYS A 12 -17.45 6.35 21.57
C LYS A 12 -18.40 7.37 22.19
N GLU A 13 -17.98 8.01 23.26
CA GLU A 13 -18.82 8.96 23.99
C GLU A 13 -19.08 10.26 23.21
N ILE A 14 -18.14 10.65 22.33
CA ILE A 14 -18.23 11.88 21.53
C ILE A 14 -18.66 11.64 20.08
N GLU A 15 -18.71 10.39 19.63
CA GLU A 15 -19.11 10.01 18.27
C GLU A 15 -20.44 10.64 17.78
N PRO A 16 -21.50 10.73 18.60
CA PRO A 16 -22.76 11.38 18.18
C PRO A 16 -22.63 12.88 17.88
N THR A 17 -21.57 13.52 18.37
CA THR A 17 -21.31 14.96 18.21
C THR A 17 -20.41 15.29 17.02
N LEU A 18 -19.82 14.28 16.39
CA LEU A 18 -18.87 14.44 15.30
C LEU A 18 -19.59 14.46 13.94
N PRO A 19 -19.08 15.24 12.96
CA PRO A 19 -19.69 15.32 11.64
C PRO A 19 -19.64 13.95 10.94
N GLN A 20 -20.78 13.53 10.40
CA GLN A 20 -20.90 12.33 9.57
C GLN A 20 -21.09 12.75 8.10
N LEU A 21 -20.40 12.06 7.19
CA LEU A 21 -20.57 12.25 5.75
C LEU A 21 -20.88 10.89 5.11
N ASP A 22 -22.16 10.68 4.76
CA ASP A 22 -22.71 9.50 4.07
C ASP A 22 -22.23 8.13 4.61
N GLY A 23 -21.95 8.04 5.91
CA GLY A 23 -21.41 6.82 6.54
C GLY A 23 -19.98 6.44 6.12
N VAL A 24 -19.32 7.25 5.27
CA VAL A 24 -17.93 7.08 4.86
C VAL A 24 -16.98 7.67 5.90
N VAL A 25 -17.31 8.88 6.38
CA VAL A 25 -16.56 9.55 7.44
C VAL A 25 -17.16 9.14 8.77
N THR A 26 -16.55 8.14 9.40
CA THR A 26 -16.86 7.67 10.75
C THR A 26 -15.65 7.88 11.67
N VAL A 27 -15.87 7.91 12.98
CA VAL A 27 -14.79 8.01 13.97
C VAL A 27 -13.78 6.89 13.80
N GLU A 28 -14.26 5.66 13.59
CA GLU A 28 -13.44 4.49 13.34
C GLU A 28 -12.56 4.66 12.09
N ASN A 29 -13.13 5.11 10.96
CA ASN A 29 -12.37 5.34 9.73
C ASN A 29 -11.34 6.46 9.88
N CYS A 30 -11.71 7.58 10.53
CA CYS A 30 -10.78 8.67 10.82
C CYS A 30 -9.61 8.20 11.67
N PHE A 31 -9.88 7.42 12.71
CA PHE A 31 -8.85 6.84 13.57
C PHE A 31 -7.89 5.93 12.77
N TYR A 32 -8.43 4.99 11.98
CA TYR A 32 -7.59 4.09 11.20
C TYR A 32 -6.81 4.82 10.09
N TYR A 33 -7.40 5.85 9.49
CA TYR A 33 -6.72 6.71 8.52
C TYR A 33 -5.57 7.49 9.16
N MET A 34 -5.76 8.07 10.34
CA MET A 34 -4.66 8.71 11.08
C MET A 34 -3.55 7.72 11.43
N SER A 35 -3.91 6.50 11.83
CA SER A 35 -2.93 5.43 12.06
C SER A 35 -2.15 5.05 10.79
N LEU A 36 -2.78 5.13 9.61
CA LEU A 36 -2.12 4.92 8.32
C LEU A 36 -1.14 6.06 7.99
N LEU A 37 -1.55 7.32 8.18
CA LEU A 37 -0.67 8.48 7.94
C LEU A 37 0.57 8.48 8.85
N GLU A 38 0.43 8.04 10.10
CA GLU A 38 1.59 7.81 10.97
C GLU A 38 2.53 6.74 10.41
N GLN A 39 2.00 5.62 9.92
CA GLN A 39 2.83 4.57 9.30
C GLN A 39 3.58 5.10 8.07
N PHE A 40 2.96 5.96 7.26
CA PHE A 40 3.66 6.61 6.14
C PHE A 40 4.76 7.55 6.61
N THR A 41 4.52 8.29 7.70
CA THR A 41 5.55 9.16 8.29
C THR A 41 6.74 8.34 8.80
N GLU A 42 6.48 7.23 9.50
CA GLU A 42 7.51 6.28 9.96
C GLU A 42 8.27 5.66 8.78
N LEU A 43 7.56 5.31 7.70
CA LEU A 43 8.12 4.74 6.48
C LEU A 43 9.05 5.73 5.77
N LEU A 44 8.61 6.96 5.54
CA LEU A 44 9.42 8.00 4.90
C LEU A 44 10.65 8.35 5.75
N LYS A 45 10.51 8.39 7.07
CA LYS A 45 11.64 8.60 7.98
C LYS A 45 12.65 7.44 7.92
N LYS A 46 12.17 6.19 7.87
CA LYS A 46 13.02 5.00 7.73
C LYS A 46 13.87 5.05 6.45
N PHE A 47 13.31 5.57 5.37
CA PHE A 47 13.96 5.64 4.06
C PHE A 47 14.47 7.04 3.70
N GLU A 48 14.65 7.95 4.66
CA GLU A 48 14.95 9.37 4.40
C GLU A 48 16.20 9.59 3.52
N ASN A 49 17.21 8.71 3.65
CA ASN A 49 18.44 8.74 2.86
C ASN A 49 18.39 7.91 1.57
N HIS A 50 17.24 7.29 1.26
CA HIS A 50 17.04 6.39 0.11
C HIS A 50 15.67 6.64 -0.55
N LEU A 51 15.12 7.85 -0.48
CA LEU A 51 13.74 8.11 -0.91
C LEU A 51 13.51 7.83 -2.40
N ASP A 52 14.47 8.15 -3.26
CA ASP A 52 14.35 7.88 -4.70
C ASP A 52 14.28 6.37 -4.97
N ALA A 53 15.18 5.62 -4.34
CA ALA A 53 15.20 4.16 -4.39
C ALA A 53 13.91 3.55 -3.85
N PHE A 54 13.46 4.06 -2.71
CA PHE A 54 12.23 3.64 -2.05
C PHE A 54 11.01 3.88 -2.94
N HIS A 55 10.83 5.08 -3.50
CA HIS A 55 9.66 5.41 -4.31
C HIS A 55 9.59 4.58 -5.58
N ALA A 56 10.71 4.45 -6.29
CA ALA A 56 10.71 3.71 -7.54
C ALA A 56 10.54 2.19 -7.29
N ARG A 57 11.00 1.69 -6.13
CA ARG A 57 10.70 0.33 -5.65
C ARG A 57 9.23 0.14 -5.29
N ALA A 58 8.65 1.09 -4.56
CA ALA A 58 7.25 1.06 -4.15
C ALA A 58 6.30 1.13 -5.36
N GLU A 59 6.63 1.93 -6.37
CA GLU A 59 5.89 2.01 -7.64
C GLU A 59 5.85 0.66 -8.37
N LEU A 60 7.01 0.01 -8.53
CA LEU A 60 7.10 -1.31 -9.16
C LEU A 60 6.23 -2.35 -8.43
N ARG A 61 6.28 -2.33 -7.09
CA ARG A 61 5.51 -3.23 -6.22
C ARG A 61 4.02 -2.94 -6.29
N TYR A 62 3.63 -1.66 -6.41
CA TYR A 62 2.26 -1.23 -6.62
C TYR A 62 1.73 -1.67 -7.99
N GLU A 63 2.51 -1.53 -9.06
CA GLU A 63 2.12 -2.01 -10.38
C GLU A 63 1.83 -3.52 -10.37
N ALA A 64 2.71 -4.31 -9.74
CA ALA A 64 2.51 -5.75 -9.58
C ALA A 64 1.21 -6.06 -8.83
N TRP A 65 0.91 -5.32 -7.75
CA TRP A 65 -0.32 -5.46 -6.98
C TRP A 65 -1.57 -5.18 -7.81
N VAL A 66 -1.61 -4.08 -8.56
CA VAL A 66 -2.79 -3.70 -9.36
C VAL A 66 -3.08 -4.71 -10.46
N ARG A 67 -2.04 -5.25 -11.12
CA ARG A 67 -2.19 -6.25 -12.19
C ARG A 67 -2.87 -7.54 -11.72
N THR A 68 -2.77 -7.88 -10.45
CA THR A 68 -3.30 -9.14 -9.88
C THR A 68 -4.54 -8.94 -9.00
N SER A 69 -4.84 -7.71 -8.60
CA SER A 69 -5.95 -7.37 -7.69
C SER A 69 -7.33 -7.78 -8.22
N SER A 70 -7.54 -7.74 -9.54
CA SER A 70 -8.82 -8.13 -10.17
C SER A 70 -9.19 -9.61 -9.96
N ARG A 71 -8.21 -10.47 -9.66
CA ARG A 71 -8.43 -11.93 -9.52
C ARG A 71 -8.99 -12.35 -8.15
N ARG A 72 -9.04 -11.44 -7.17
CA ARG A 72 -9.54 -11.71 -5.81
C ARG A 72 -10.41 -10.57 -5.26
N ALA A 73 -11.20 -9.94 -6.12
CA ALA A 73 -11.99 -8.75 -5.79
C ALA A 73 -12.94 -8.87 -4.57
N ASN A 74 -13.31 -10.10 -4.17
CA ASN A 74 -14.22 -10.35 -3.05
C ASN A 74 -13.51 -10.61 -1.70
N LEU A 75 -12.18 -10.56 -1.65
CA LEU A 75 -11.41 -10.82 -0.44
C LEU A 75 -10.74 -9.55 0.05
N ILE A 76 -10.75 -9.35 1.37
CA ILE A 76 -9.96 -8.28 2.00
C ILE A 76 -8.51 -8.74 2.03
N ILE A 77 -7.70 -8.20 1.12
CA ILE A 77 -6.26 -8.45 1.09
C ILE A 77 -5.56 -7.18 1.57
N VAL A 78 -4.73 -7.30 2.60
CA VAL A 78 -3.93 -6.19 3.09
C VAL A 78 -2.70 -6.03 2.19
N PRO A 79 -2.43 -4.85 1.63
CA PRO A 79 -1.20 -4.60 0.88
C PRO A 79 0.00 -4.39 1.81
N PRO A 80 1.24 -4.62 1.32
CA PRO A 80 2.43 -4.04 1.94
C PRO A 80 2.27 -2.54 2.19
N ILE A 81 2.90 -2.01 3.24
CA ILE A 81 2.69 -0.60 3.63
C ILE A 81 3.18 0.40 2.57
N ASP A 82 4.23 0.07 1.84
CA ASP A 82 4.75 0.85 0.72
C ASP A 82 3.81 0.81 -0.50
N VAL A 83 3.15 -0.32 -0.74
CA VAL A 83 2.09 -0.45 -1.74
C VAL A 83 0.84 0.34 -1.33
N ALA A 84 0.47 0.30 -0.04
CA ALA A 84 -0.62 1.11 0.52
C ALA A 84 -0.34 2.62 0.37
N TYR A 85 0.92 3.04 0.52
CA TYR A 85 1.37 4.40 0.28
C TYR A 85 1.16 4.83 -1.18
N MET A 86 1.52 3.98 -2.15
CA MET A 86 1.29 4.27 -3.58
C MET A 86 -0.21 4.27 -3.93
N ILE A 87 -1.00 3.33 -3.40
CA ILE A 87 -2.46 3.33 -3.56
C ILE A 87 -3.05 4.65 -3.04
N HIS A 88 -2.65 5.08 -1.84
CA HIS A 88 -3.11 6.32 -1.23
C HIS A 88 -2.76 7.53 -2.11
N ALA A 89 -1.50 7.65 -2.53
CA ALA A 89 -1.05 8.72 -3.41
C ALA A 89 -1.85 8.76 -4.73
N HIS A 90 -2.16 7.59 -5.30
CA HIS A 90 -2.97 7.51 -6.52
C HIS A 90 -4.42 7.96 -6.29
N LEU A 91 -5.02 7.58 -5.15
CA LEU A 91 -6.39 7.98 -4.78
C LEU A 91 -6.53 9.50 -4.53
N LEU A 92 -5.44 10.22 -4.23
CA LEU A 92 -5.45 11.69 -4.11
C LEU A 92 -5.75 12.41 -5.43
N SER A 93 -5.66 11.71 -6.57
CA SER A 93 -6.03 12.23 -7.89
C SER A 93 -7.12 11.36 -8.52
N PRO A 94 -8.41 11.53 -8.12
CA PRO A 94 -9.50 10.64 -8.52
C PRO A 94 -9.68 10.49 -10.03
N HIS A 95 -9.45 11.57 -10.79
CA HIS A 95 -9.54 11.52 -12.26
C HIS A 95 -8.47 10.62 -12.89
N ARG A 96 -7.22 10.71 -12.41
CA ARG A 96 -6.12 9.84 -12.89
C ARG A 96 -6.35 8.39 -12.48
N TYR A 97 -6.74 8.17 -11.24
CA TYR A 97 -7.13 6.85 -10.74
C TYR A 97 -8.20 6.21 -11.61
N TYR A 98 -9.25 6.96 -11.94
CA TYR A 98 -10.30 6.48 -12.84
C TYR A 98 -9.76 6.15 -14.23
N GLU A 99 -8.99 7.04 -14.86
CA GLU A 99 -8.43 6.79 -16.20
C GLU A 99 -7.51 5.57 -16.25
N ASP A 100 -6.58 5.45 -15.30
CA ASP A 100 -5.62 4.34 -15.26
C ASP A 100 -6.32 3.01 -15.00
N TYR A 101 -7.34 3.01 -14.15
CA TYR A 101 -8.19 1.86 -13.95
C TYR A 101 -8.86 1.41 -15.27
N GLN A 102 -9.42 2.35 -16.03
CA GLN A 102 -10.06 2.07 -17.32
C GLN A 102 -9.06 1.52 -18.36
N ARG A 103 -7.81 2.01 -18.36
CA ARG A 103 -6.73 1.52 -19.24
C ARG A 103 -6.35 0.08 -18.94
N LEU A 104 -6.40 -0.33 -17.67
CA LEU A 104 -5.96 -1.66 -17.23
C LEU A 104 -6.94 -2.79 -17.54
N LYS A 105 -8.13 -2.51 -18.11
CA LYS A 105 -9.17 -3.49 -18.52
C LYS A 105 -9.56 -4.51 -17.43
N ASN A 106 -9.25 -4.20 -16.17
CA ASN A 106 -9.66 -4.99 -15.03
C ASN A 106 -11.11 -4.62 -14.70
N SER A 107 -11.94 -5.61 -14.37
CA SER A 107 -13.34 -5.42 -14.00
C SER A 107 -13.47 -5.23 -12.47
N SER A 108 -14.18 -4.17 -12.08
CA SER A 108 -14.58 -3.70 -10.73
C SER A 108 -13.67 -2.70 -9.95
N PRO A 109 -14.21 -1.52 -9.55
CA PRO A 109 -13.50 -0.24 -9.63
C PRO A 109 -13.03 0.33 -8.28
N SER A 110 -12.85 -0.47 -7.23
CA SER A 110 -12.41 0.10 -5.96
C SER A 110 -11.38 -0.79 -5.26
N VAL A 111 -10.10 -0.52 -5.51
CA VAL A 111 -9.09 -0.79 -4.49
C VAL A 111 -9.34 0.22 -3.38
N SER A 112 -10.29 -0.08 -2.48
CA SER A 112 -10.38 0.67 -1.24
C SER A 112 -9.23 0.22 -0.33
N LEU A 113 -8.65 1.17 0.39
CA LEU A 113 -7.65 0.84 1.40
C LEU A 113 -8.35 0.13 2.57
N PRO A 114 -7.94 -1.09 2.96
CA PRO A 114 -8.51 -1.79 4.10
C PRO A 114 -7.93 -1.20 5.39
N LEU A 115 -8.37 0.01 5.77
CA LEU A 115 -7.79 0.84 6.83
C LEU A 115 -7.71 0.09 8.17
N LYS A 116 -8.78 -0.62 8.53
CA LYS A 116 -8.88 -1.40 9.77
C LYS A 116 -7.86 -2.52 9.81
N GLU A 117 -7.71 -3.25 8.71
CA GLU A 117 -6.79 -4.37 8.59
C GLU A 117 -5.34 -3.90 8.52
N LEU A 118 -5.06 -2.77 7.86
CA LEU A 118 -3.75 -2.10 7.89
C LEU A 118 -3.36 -1.71 9.32
N HIS A 119 -4.31 -1.16 10.10
CA HIS A 119 -4.08 -0.86 11.50
C HIS A 119 -3.83 -2.12 12.34
N ARG A 120 -4.62 -3.19 12.15
CA ARG A 120 -4.39 -4.49 12.82
C ARG A 120 -3.01 -5.06 12.51
N MET A 121 -2.59 -5.00 11.23
CA MET A 121 -1.26 -5.41 10.80
C MET A 121 -0.16 -4.61 11.51
N ARG A 122 -0.35 -3.29 11.70
CA ARG A 122 0.58 -2.44 12.49
C ARG A 122 0.74 -2.95 13.92
N ILE A 123 -0.36 -3.26 14.62
CA ILE A 123 -0.34 -3.80 15.99
C ILE A 123 0.40 -5.15 16.05
N GLN A 124 0.35 -5.92 14.97
CA GLN A 124 1.06 -7.20 14.82
C GLN A 124 2.50 -7.03 14.28
N ASN A 125 3.14 -5.89 14.54
CA ASN A 125 4.50 -5.55 14.10
C ASN A 125 4.70 -5.56 12.58
N GLY A 126 3.64 -5.28 11.81
CA GLY A 126 3.68 -5.27 10.36
C GLY A 126 3.61 -6.65 9.71
N ASN A 127 3.26 -7.70 10.47
CA ASN A 127 3.12 -9.05 9.93
C ASN A 127 1.76 -9.23 9.25
N PRO A 128 1.72 -9.57 7.96
CA PRO A 128 0.47 -9.86 7.26
C PRO A 128 -0.17 -11.17 7.73
N ASP A 129 -1.50 -11.27 7.55
CA ASP A 129 -2.18 -12.55 7.68
C ASP A 129 -1.77 -13.54 6.57
N SER A 130 -2.18 -14.81 6.72
CA SER A 130 -1.82 -15.88 5.78
C SER A 130 -2.36 -15.62 4.37
N LEU A 131 -3.53 -14.98 4.26
CA LEU A 131 -4.19 -14.70 2.99
C LEU A 131 -3.44 -13.62 2.21
N SER A 132 -3.10 -12.51 2.88
CA SER A 132 -2.34 -11.38 2.35
C SER A 132 -0.92 -11.78 2.01
N SER A 133 -0.28 -12.59 2.86
CA SER A 133 1.02 -13.20 2.58
C SER A 133 1.00 -14.04 1.30
N SER A 134 -0.02 -14.89 1.15
CA SER A 134 -0.15 -15.77 -0.01
C SER A 134 -0.50 -15.01 -1.27
N HIS A 135 -1.32 -13.96 -1.17
CA HIS A 135 -1.60 -13.07 -2.27
C HIS A 135 -0.35 -12.32 -2.71
N TRP A 136 0.42 -11.75 -1.77
CA TRP A 136 1.65 -11.06 -2.10
C TRP A 136 2.65 -11.97 -2.80
N LYS A 137 2.88 -13.20 -2.31
CA LYS A 137 3.74 -14.19 -2.99
C LYS A 137 3.31 -14.44 -4.43
N PHE A 138 2.01 -14.46 -4.69
CA PHE A 138 1.47 -14.57 -6.04
C PHE A 138 1.72 -13.29 -6.88
N CYS A 139 1.51 -12.10 -6.31
CA CYS A 139 1.77 -10.81 -6.97
C CYS A 139 3.25 -10.62 -7.32
N SER A 140 4.12 -10.94 -6.36
CA SER A 140 5.57 -10.84 -6.46
C SER A 140 6.20 -12.17 -6.88
N SER A 141 5.50 -13.00 -7.65
CA SER A 141 6.11 -14.20 -8.24
C SER A 141 7.16 -13.82 -9.27
N ALA A 142 7.99 -14.79 -9.69
CA ALA A 142 8.99 -14.57 -10.73
C ALA A 142 8.38 -13.84 -11.94
N PRO A 143 9.04 -12.80 -12.48
CA PRO A 143 10.44 -12.41 -12.24
C PRO A 143 10.69 -11.43 -11.06
N LEU A 144 9.67 -10.99 -10.32
CA LEU A 144 9.82 -9.86 -9.38
C LEU A 144 10.30 -10.25 -7.97
N VAL A 145 9.99 -11.47 -7.48
CA VAL A 145 10.38 -12.04 -6.16
C VAL A 145 10.73 -11.01 -5.08
N GLU A 146 9.70 -10.52 -4.38
CA GLU A 146 9.84 -9.44 -3.38
C GLU A 146 9.42 -9.89 -1.98
N PRO A 147 10.09 -9.39 -0.92
CA PRO A 147 9.61 -9.56 0.44
C PRO A 147 8.32 -8.78 0.66
N TYR A 148 7.47 -9.24 1.57
CA TYR A 148 6.27 -8.47 1.93
C TYR A 148 6.65 -7.11 2.53
N LYS A 149 7.63 -7.10 3.44
CA LYS A 149 8.14 -5.88 4.07
C LYS A 149 9.42 -5.41 3.41
N LEU A 150 9.42 -4.16 2.94
CA LEU A 150 10.61 -3.52 2.39
C LEU A 150 11.52 -2.99 3.52
N GLU A 151 12.82 -3.14 3.36
CA GLU A 151 13.87 -2.82 4.32
C GLU A 151 15.01 -2.12 3.58
N ILE A 152 15.83 -1.34 4.27
CA ILE A 152 16.92 -0.54 3.66
C ILE A 152 17.86 -1.43 2.84
N LYS A 153 18.22 -2.61 3.38
CA LYS A 153 19.04 -3.62 2.67
C LYS A 153 18.52 -4.05 1.30
N HIS A 154 17.22 -3.88 1.02
CA HIS A 154 16.64 -4.20 -0.29
C HIS A 154 16.82 -3.07 -1.31
N LEU A 155 17.29 -1.89 -0.87
CA LEU A 155 17.56 -0.71 -1.67
C LEU A 155 19.06 -0.43 -1.83
N GLU A 156 19.92 -1.09 -1.05
CA GLU A 156 21.38 -0.89 -1.09
C GLU A 156 22.05 -1.64 -2.26
N ALA A 157 21.33 -2.54 -2.93
CA ALA A 157 21.83 -3.31 -4.06
C ALA A 157 21.20 -2.85 -5.37
N ASP A 158 21.98 -2.93 -6.45
CA ASP A 158 21.48 -2.77 -7.81
C ASP A 158 20.27 -3.68 -8.02
N PHE A 159 19.20 -3.09 -8.52
CA PHE A 159 17.99 -3.84 -8.80
C PHE A 159 17.71 -3.91 -10.30
N GLN A 160 17.76 -5.12 -10.84
CA GLN A 160 17.33 -5.37 -12.21
C GLN A 160 15.81 -5.42 -12.31
N LEU A 161 15.23 -4.53 -13.11
CA LEU A 161 13.79 -4.51 -13.39
C LEU A 161 13.34 -5.84 -14.03
N PRO A 162 12.11 -6.30 -13.71
CA PRO A 162 11.56 -7.53 -14.27
C PRO A 162 11.38 -7.48 -15.79
N TYR A 163 11.33 -6.29 -16.36
CA TYR A 163 11.17 -6.04 -17.79
C TYR A 163 12.31 -5.16 -18.29
N GLY A 164 12.94 -5.56 -19.39
CA GLY A 164 13.93 -4.76 -20.09
C GLY A 164 13.30 -3.59 -20.87
N CYS A 165 14.15 -2.75 -21.46
CA CYS A 165 13.70 -1.64 -22.29
C CYS A 165 12.78 -2.13 -23.42
N ILE A 166 11.63 -1.46 -23.62
CA ILE A 166 10.66 -1.82 -24.65
C ILE A 166 11.30 -1.82 -26.05
N ASN A 167 12.22 -0.89 -26.30
CA ASN A 167 12.86 -0.69 -27.59
C ASN A 167 14.05 -1.64 -27.81
N CYS A 168 15.08 -1.58 -26.95
CA CYS A 168 16.33 -2.33 -27.17
C CYS A 168 16.41 -3.67 -26.43
N LYS A 169 15.43 -4.03 -25.60
CA LYS A 169 15.38 -5.26 -24.78
C LYS A 169 16.51 -5.42 -23.75
N ASN A 170 17.40 -4.44 -23.62
CA ASN A 170 18.45 -4.47 -22.60
C ASN A 170 17.83 -4.52 -21.19
N PRO A 171 18.45 -5.26 -20.26
CA PRO A 171 18.10 -5.19 -18.85
C PRO A 171 18.15 -3.74 -18.37
N LEU A 172 17.11 -3.32 -17.66
CA LEU A 172 17.11 -2.04 -16.97
C LEU A 172 17.53 -2.31 -15.54
N ILE A 173 18.58 -1.62 -15.10
CA ILE A 173 19.12 -1.74 -13.74
C ILE A 173 18.90 -0.39 -13.06
N MET A 174 18.35 -0.44 -11.86
CA MET A 174 18.24 0.70 -10.99
C MET A 174 19.48 0.71 -10.09
N THR A 175 20.33 1.70 -10.31
CA THR A 175 21.53 2.00 -9.51
C THR A 175 21.21 3.22 -8.65
N TRP A 176 21.54 3.18 -7.36
CA TRP A 176 21.17 4.20 -6.39
C TRP A 176 22.41 4.93 -5.85
#